data_AF-A0A7G8FTU3-F1
#
_entry.id   AF-A0A7G8FTU3-F1
#
_cell.length_a   1.000
_cell.length_b   1.000
_cell.length_c   1.000
_cell.angle_alpha   90.00
_cell.angle_beta   90.00
_cell.angle_gamma   90.00
#
_symmetry.space_group_name_H-M   'P 1'
#
loop_
_entity.id
_entity.type
_entity.pdbx_description
1 polymer ?
#
loop_
_entity_poly.entity_id
_entity_poly.type
_entity_poly.pdbx_seq_one_letter_code
_entity_poly.pdbx_strand_id
1 'polypeptide(L)'
;MTSFPQLPGEPADSFEQLLVHREFGPARQFRQTAVVVGCSESTLRRRADHWNWSERLADYDSGQLKTVSEARTEAELERYEEQLETFRQEQLARARTVAERADELLALVERSLKHHLEAGTVLHGRELPSVIAAICKAVEGSMNIEATALGISELLNDN
;
A
#
# COMPACT_ATOMS: atom_id res chain seq x y z
N MET A 1 -16.24 -13.80 11.08
CA MET A 1 -16.55 -15.19 10.65
C MET A 1 -18.03 -15.27 10.34
N THR A 2 -18.41 -15.37 9.07
CA THR A 2 -19.80 -15.55 8.65
C THR A 2 -20.30 -16.88 9.22
N SER A 3 -21.23 -16.82 10.16
CA SER A 3 -21.85 -18.04 10.71
C SER A 3 -22.56 -18.77 9.56
N PHE A 4 -22.26 -20.05 9.37
CA PHE A 4 -22.90 -20.90 8.37
C PHE A 4 -23.71 -21.97 9.10
N PRO A 5 -24.85 -21.61 9.72
CA PRO A 5 -25.57 -22.49 10.64
C PRO A 5 -26.38 -23.54 9.91
N GLN A 6 -26.64 -24.64 10.61
CA GLN A 6 -27.66 -25.63 10.24
C GLN A 6 -29.06 -25.00 10.34
N LEU A 7 -29.92 -25.29 9.37
CA LEU A 7 -31.29 -24.78 9.40
C LEU A 7 -32.16 -25.55 10.41
N PRO A 8 -33.18 -24.91 11.01
CA PRO A 8 -34.14 -25.62 11.86
C PRO A 8 -34.81 -26.79 11.12
N GLY A 9 -34.68 -28.00 11.65
CA GLY A 9 -35.23 -29.22 11.04
C GLY A 9 -34.38 -29.83 9.93
N GLU A 10 -33.25 -29.22 9.54
CA GLU A 10 -32.29 -29.82 8.62
C GLU A 10 -31.65 -31.04 9.29
N PRO A 11 -31.69 -32.23 8.68
CA PRO A 11 -30.99 -33.40 9.20
C PRO A 11 -29.47 -33.15 9.31
N ALA A 12 -28.86 -33.65 10.38
CA ALA A 12 -27.42 -33.47 10.62
C ALA A 12 -26.56 -34.02 9.47
N ASP A 13 -26.95 -35.16 8.90
CA ASP A 13 -26.26 -35.76 7.74
C ASP A 13 -26.35 -34.90 6.48
N SER A 14 -27.48 -34.22 6.27
CA SER A 14 -27.65 -33.26 5.18
C SER A 14 -26.76 -32.03 5.40
N PHE A 15 -26.72 -31.50 6.61
CA PHE A 15 -25.87 -30.36 6.94
C PHE A 15 -24.37 -30.70 6.84
N GLU A 16 -23.94 -31.87 7.32
CA GLU A 16 -22.56 -32.33 7.16
C GLU A 16 -22.16 -32.44 5.68
N GLN A 17 -23.05 -32.97 4.83
CA GLN A 17 -22.81 -33.04 3.39
C GLN A 17 -22.70 -31.65 2.74
N LEU A 18 -23.50 -30.67 3.21
CA LEU A 18 -23.38 -29.28 2.79
C LEU A 18 -22.02 -28.69 3.19
N LEU A 19 -21.55 -28.95 4.41
CA LEU A 19 -20.23 -28.50 4.85
C LEU A 19 -19.14 -29.09 3.95
N VAL A 20 -19.18 -30.39 3.66
CA VAL A 20 -18.24 -31.02 2.73
C VAL A 20 -18.35 -30.42 1.32
N HIS A 21 -19.57 -30.12 0.85
CA HIS A 21 -19.78 -29.49 -0.45
C HIS A 21 -19.19 -28.07 -0.52
N ARG A 22 -19.29 -27.30 0.57
CA ARG A 22 -18.74 -25.96 0.71
C ARG A 22 -17.21 -25.94 0.59
N GLU A 23 -16.53 -26.91 1.20
CA GLU A 23 -15.05 -26.98 1.19
C GLU A 23 -14.43 -27.12 -0.22
N PHE A 24 -15.22 -27.55 -1.22
CA PHE A 24 -14.77 -27.57 -2.62
C PHE A 24 -14.74 -26.18 -3.29
N GLY A 25 -15.18 -25.13 -2.60
CA GLY A 25 -15.13 -23.75 -3.08
C GLY A 25 -16.14 -23.44 -4.20
N PRO A 26 -16.03 -22.27 -4.87
CA PRO A 26 -17.02 -21.79 -5.83
C PRO A 26 -17.22 -22.67 -7.06
N ALA A 27 -16.22 -23.49 -7.43
CA ALA A 27 -16.25 -24.41 -8.56
C ALA A 27 -16.74 -25.83 -8.19
N ARG A 28 -17.30 -26.00 -6.98
CA ARG A 28 -17.81 -27.26 -6.44
C ARG A 28 -18.79 -27.96 -7.38
N GLN A 29 -18.63 -29.27 -7.51
CA GLN A 29 -19.53 -30.12 -8.27
C GLN A 29 -20.13 -31.19 -7.37
N PHE A 30 -21.45 -31.42 -7.48
CA PHE A 30 -22.13 -32.46 -6.70
C PHE A 30 -21.53 -33.85 -6.92
N ARG A 31 -20.98 -34.14 -8.10
CA ARG A 31 -20.28 -35.38 -8.39
C ARG A 31 -19.07 -35.61 -7.47
N GLN A 32 -18.29 -34.58 -7.18
CA GLN A 32 -17.11 -34.68 -6.31
C GLN A 32 -17.54 -34.93 -4.86
N THR A 33 -18.54 -34.19 -4.40
CA THR A 33 -19.11 -34.36 -3.06
C THR A 33 -19.75 -35.73 -2.87
N ALA A 34 -20.48 -36.22 -3.87
CA ALA A 34 -21.11 -37.54 -3.88
C ALA A 34 -20.11 -38.67 -3.63
N VAL A 35 -18.93 -38.59 -4.25
CA VAL A 35 -17.83 -39.55 -4.04
C VAL A 35 -17.32 -39.51 -2.60
N VAL A 36 -17.14 -38.32 -2.02
CA VAL A 36 -16.59 -38.16 -0.66
C VAL A 36 -17.59 -38.60 0.41
N VAL A 37 -18.86 -38.24 0.26
CA VAL A 37 -19.88 -38.52 1.28
C VAL A 37 -20.57 -39.87 1.08
N GLY A 38 -20.21 -40.61 0.03
CA GLY A 38 -20.72 -41.96 -0.23
C GLY A 38 -22.20 -42.01 -0.60
N CYS A 39 -22.73 -41.00 -1.31
CA CYS A 39 -24.13 -40.97 -1.74
C CYS A 39 -24.27 -40.60 -3.22
N SER A 40 -25.48 -40.72 -3.78
CA SER A 40 -25.72 -40.37 -5.18
C SER A 40 -25.78 -38.87 -5.41
N GLU A 41 -25.31 -38.40 -6.57
CA GLU A 41 -25.44 -37.01 -6.99
C GLU A 41 -26.90 -36.54 -6.98
N SER A 42 -27.83 -37.41 -7.38
CA SER A 42 -29.27 -37.14 -7.33
C SER A 42 -29.80 -36.89 -5.92
N THR A 43 -29.25 -37.58 -4.91
CA THR A 43 -29.62 -37.38 -3.51
C THR A 43 -29.12 -36.02 -3.02
N LEU A 44 -27.88 -35.66 -3.38
CA LEU A 44 -27.33 -34.35 -3.04
C LEU A 44 -28.10 -33.21 -3.70
N ARG A 45 -28.46 -33.33 -4.98
CA ARG A 45 -29.27 -32.31 -5.69
C ARG A 45 -30.62 -32.11 -5.01
N ARG A 46 -31.32 -33.19 -4.70
CA ARG A 46 -32.61 -33.11 -3.98
C ARG A 46 -32.46 -32.45 -2.61
N ARG A 47 -31.41 -32.76 -1.86
CA ARG A 47 -31.12 -32.13 -0.56
C ARG A 47 -30.76 -30.66 -0.72
N ALA A 48 -29.96 -30.34 -1.74
CA ALA A 48 -29.55 -28.99 -2.06
C ALA A 48 -30.74 -28.09 -2.40
N ASP A 49 -31.67 -28.62 -3.19
CA ASP A 49 -32.91 -27.92 -3.53
C ASP A 49 -33.83 -27.77 -2.31
N HIS A 50 -33.95 -28.82 -1.49
CA HIS A 50 -34.85 -28.80 -0.32
C HIS A 50 -34.37 -27.87 0.81
N TRP A 51 -33.05 -27.76 1.00
CA TRP A 51 -32.43 -26.99 2.08
C TRP A 51 -31.72 -25.71 1.58
N ASN A 52 -32.05 -25.27 0.38
CA ASN A 52 -31.56 -24.05 -0.26
C ASN A 52 -30.03 -23.89 -0.20
N TRP A 53 -29.29 -24.96 -0.51
CA TRP A 53 -27.83 -24.95 -0.45
C TRP A 53 -27.24 -23.90 -1.39
N SER A 54 -27.81 -23.74 -2.59
CA SER A 54 -27.31 -22.79 -3.59
C SER A 54 -27.25 -21.35 -3.08
N GLU A 55 -28.32 -20.88 -2.44
CA GLU A 55 -28.41 -19.53 -1.89
C GLU A 55 -27.45 -19.37 -0.70
N ARG A 56 -27.47 -20.31 0.25
CA ARG A 56 -26.56 -20.30 1.42
C ARG A 56 -25.09 -20.26 1.00
N LEU A 57 -24.72 -21.07 0.01
CA LEU A 57 -23.35 -21.15 -0.49
C LEU A 57 -22.95 -19.90 -1.28
N ALA A 58 -23.88 -19.27 -2.00
CA ALA A 58 -23.63 -17.99 -2.67
C ALA A 58 -23.38 -16.86 -1.65
N ASP A 59 -24.16 -16.82 -0.57
CA ASP A 59 -23.97 -15.86 0.53
C ASP A 59 -22.63 -16.08 1.24
N TYR A 60 -22.28 -17.35 1.50
CA TYR A 60 -20.98 -17.69 2.08
C TYR A 60 -19.82 -17.28 1.18
N ASP A 61 -19.85 -17.66 -0.10
CA ASP A 61 -18.79 -17.36 -1.05
C ASP A 61 -18.63 -15.86 -1.29
N SER A 62 -19.74 -15.11 -1.38
CA SER A 62 -19.70 -13.65 -1.52
C SER A 62 -19.11 -12.97 -0.28
N GLY A 63 -19.45 -13.45 0.91
CA GLY A 63 -18.83 -13.01 2.17
C GLY A 63 -17.33 -13.29 2.21
N GLN A 64 -16.90 -14.49 1.79
CA GLN A 64 -15.48 -14.85 1.72
C GLN A 64 -14.73 -13.99 0.70
N LEU A 65 -15.30 -13.80 -0.50
CA LEU A 65 -14.70 -12.96 -1.54
C LEU A 65 -14.53 -11.52 -1.04
N LYS A 66 -15.51 -10.99 -0.29
CA LYS A 66 -15.43 -9.67 0.31
C LYS A 66 -14.29 -9.59 1.32
N THR A 67 -14.18 -10.54 2.25
CA THR A 67 -13.08 -10.58 3.24
C THR A 67 -11.71 -10.69 2.57
N VAL A 68 -11.58 -11.53 1.53
CA VAL A 68 -10.32 -11.65 0.77
C VAL A 68 -9.99 -10.35 0.04
N SER A 69 -10.99 -9.68 -0.53
CA SER A 69 -10.81 -8.37 -1.15
C SER A 69 -10.41 -7.30 -0.14
N GLU A 70 -11.07 -7.24 1.01
CA GLU A 70 -10.78 -6.28 2.09
C GLU A 70 -9.35 -6.48 2.61
N ALA A 71 -8.96 -7.73 2.91
CA ALA A 71 -7.60 -8.05 3.34
C ALA A 71 -6.53 -7.74 2.28
N ARG A 72 -6.86 -7.93 1.00
CA ARG A 72 -5.97 -7.53 -0.10
C ARG A 72 -5.82 -6.00 -0.16
N THR A 73 -6.91 -5.26 -0.03
CA THR A 73 -6.89 -3.80 0.00
C THR A 73 -6.08 -3.29 1.20
N GLU A 74 -6.25 -3.88 2.38
CA GLU A 74 -5.50 -3.55 3.59
C GLU A 74 -3.99 -3.79 3.40
N ALA A 75 -3.59 -4.96 2.89
CA ALA A 75 -2.19 -5.24 2.59
C ALA A 75 -1.61 -4.33 1.48
N GLU A 76 -2.42 -3.93 0.50
CA GLU A 76 -2.00 -2.95 -0.50
C GLU A 76 -1.82 -1.55 0.13
N LEU A 77 -2.70 -1.12 1.04
CA LEU A 77 -2.59 0.13 1.78
C LEU A 77 -1.33 0.18 2.65
N GLU A 78 -1.07 -0.86 3.46
CA GLU A 78 0.15 -0.95 4.28
C GLU A 78 1.42 -0.82 3.42
N ARG A 79 1.45 -1.51 2.28
CA ARG A 79 2.58 -1.40 1.34
C ARG A 79 2.73 0.02 0.78
N TYR A 80 1.64 0.70 0.47
CA TYR A 80 1.70 2.08 0.00
C TYR A 80 2.21 3.04 1.09
N GLU A 81 1.82 2.84 2.35
CA GLU A 81 2.32 3.61 3.49
C GLU A 81 3.84 3.42 3.66
N GLU A 82 4.33 2.18 3.62
CA GLU A 82 5.77 1.89 3.67
C GLU A 82 6.55 2.56 2.53
N GLN A 83 5.98 2.57 1.32
CA GLN A 83 6.58 3.23 0.16
C GLN A 83 6.62 4.75 0.33
N LEU A 84 5.56 5.36 0.86
CA LEU A 84 5.50 6.80 1.15
C LEU A 84 6.53 7.20 2.21
N GLU A 85 6.65 6.41 3.28
CA GLU A 85 7.62 6.64 4.34
C GLU A 85 9.06 6.53 3.82
N THR A 86 9.35 5.51 3.00
CA THR A 86 10.65 5.35 2.36
C THR A 86 10.96 6.54 1.45
N PHE A 87 10.01 6.94 0.61
CA PHE A 87 10.17 8.09 -0.27
C PHE A 87 10.40 9.39 0.51
N ARG A 88 9.68 9.60 1.62
CA ARG A 88 9.87 10.74 2.53
C ARG A 88 11.29 10.78 3.08
N GLN A 89 11.80 9.67 3.58
CA GLN A 89 13.16 9.57 4.12
C GLN A 89 14.21 9.89 3.03
N GLU A 90 14.04 9.38 1.82
CA GLU A 90 14.91 9.69 0.70
C GLU A 90 14.88 11.18 0.34
N GLN A 91 13.71 11.80 0.30
CA GLN A 91 13.59 13.24 0.01
C GLN A 91 14.30 14.08 1.08
N LEU A 92 14.13 13.76 2.36
CA LEU A 92 14.85 14.45 3.44
C LEU A 92 16.37 14.30 3.32
N ALA A 93 16.85 13.10 3.00
CA ALA A 93 18.28 12.87 2.79
C ALA A 93 18.82 13.68 1.60
N ARG A 94 18.06 13.76 0.50
CA ARG A 94 18.40 14.57 -0.67
C ARG A 94 18.41 16.07 -0.34
N ALA A 95 17.39 16.56 0.36
CA ALA A 95 17.31 17.96 0.79
C ALA A 95 18.52 18.37 1.63
N ARG A 96 18.88 17.54 2.62
CA ARG A 96 20.08 17.74 3.46
C ARG A 96 21.36 17.79 2.62
N THR A 97 21.53 16.84 1.71
CA THR A 97 22.71 16.80 0.83
C THR A 97 22.80 18.06 -0.04
N VAL A 98 21.69 18.51 -0.62
CA VAL A 98 21.66 19.72 -1.45
C VAL A 98 22.00 20.96 -0.62
N ALA A 99 21.45 21.08 0.59
CA ALA A 99 21.74 22.17 1.50
C ALA A 99 23.24 22.19 1.88
N GLU A 100 23.80 21.05 2.29
CA GLU A 100 25.23 20.92 2.62
C GLU A 100 26.14 21.34 1.46
N ARG A 101 25.82 20.94 0.23
CA ARG A 101 26.60 21.35 -0.96
C ARG A 101 26.45 22.83 -1.27
N ALA A 102 25.27 23.42 -1.05
CA ALA A 102 25.06 24.85 -1.21
C ALA A 102 25.89 25.64 -0.19
N ASP A 103 25.96 25.17 1.06
CA ASP A 103 26.79 25.77 2.13
C ASP A 103 28.29 25.67 1.81
N GLU A 104 28.76 24.52 1.32
CA GLU A 104 30.16 24.34 0.89
C GLU A 104 30.54 25.30 -0.24
N LEU A 105 29.65 25.47 -1.24
CA LEU A 105 29.84 26.40 -2.35
C LEU A 105 29.85 27.85 -1.86
N LEU A 106 28.95 28.21 -0.95
CA LEU A 106 28.91 29.53 -0.33
C LEU A 106 30.22 29.83 0.40
N ALA A 107 30.70 28.91 1.24
CA ALA A 107 31.96 29.06 1.97
C ALA A 107 33.19 29.16 1.04
N LEU A 108 33.14 28.54 -0.14
CA LEU A 108 34.19 28.69 -1.16
C LEU A 108 34.15 30.07 -1.81
N VAL A 109 32.95 30.57 -2.14
CA VAL A 109 32.74 31.92 -2.66
C VAL A 109 33.19 32.98 -1.66
N GLU A 110 32.81 32.85 -0.38
CA GLU A 110 33.21 33.77 0.69
C GLU A 110 34.73 33.84 0.86
N ARG A 111 35.42 32.70 0.85
CA ARG A 111 36.89 32.65 0.92
C ARG A 111 37.54 33.32 -0.29
N SER A 112 37.03 33.08 -1.49
CA SER A 112 37.53 33.71 -2.72
C SER A 112 37.35 35.23 -2.69
N LEU A 113 36.16 35.69 -2.28
CA LEU A 113 35.85 37.11 -2.11
C LEU A 113 36.80 37.78 -1.11
N LYS A 114 37.01 37.17 0.05
CA LYS A 114 37.92 37.68 1.09
C LYS A 114 39.36 37.81 0.58
N HIS A 115 39.87 36.78 -0.10
CA HIS A 115 41.20 36.83 -0.70
C HIS A 115 41.35 37.95 -1.73
N HIS A 116 40.34 38.15 -2.58
CA HIS A 116 40.36 39.24 -3.58
C HIS A 116 40.33 40.64 -2.95
N LEU A 117 39.57 40.81 -1.87
CA LEU A 117 39.52 42.06 -1.10
C LEU A 117 40.87 42.35 -0.43
N GLU A 118 41.48 41.34 0.22
CA GLU A 118 42.80 41.46 0.85
C GLU A 118 43.91 41.76 -0.15
N ALA A 119 43.84 41.20 -1.36
CA ALA A 119 44.79 41.47 -2.44
C ALA A 119 44.60 42.84 -3.12
N GLY A 120 43.59 43.64 -2.72
CA GLY A 120 43.27 44.91 -3.36
C GLY A 120 42.80 44.78 -4.82
N THR A 121 42.41 43.58 -5.22
CA THR A 121 41.97 43.29 -6.60
C THR A 121 40.51 43.64 -6.78
N VAL A 122 40.18 44.33 -7.88
CA VAL A 122 38.79 44.54 -8.28
C VAL A 122 38.24 43.22 -8.81
N LEU A 123 37.23 42.67 -8.11
CA LEU A 123 36.51 41.47 -8.52
C LEU A 123 35.95 41.66 -9.94
N HIS A 124 36.50 40.96 -10.93
CA HIS A 124 35.90 40.87 -12.26
C HIS A 124 34.69 39.92 -12.18
N GLY A 125 33.55 40.50 -11.81
CA GLY A 125 32.32 39.84 -11.37
C GLY A 125 31.51 39.12 -12.45
N ARG A 126 32.14 38.32 -13.32
CA ARG A 126 31.40 37.62 -14.37
C ARG A 126 30.82 36.27 -13.92
N GLU A 127 31.46 35.59 -12.96
CA GLU A 127 31.03 34.25 -12.51
C GLU A 127 30.39 34.24 -11.11
N LEU A 128 30.66 35.27 -10.30
CA LEU A 128 30.08 35.43 -8.96
C LEU A 128 28.54 35.45 -8.96
N PRO A 129 27.87 36.24 -9.83
CA PRO A 129 26.41 36.26 -9.86
C PRO A 129 25.79 34.90 -10.20
N SER A 130 26.41 34.15 -11.12
CA SER A 130 25.92 32.81 -11.50
C SER A 130 26.09 31.79 -10.39
N VAL A 131 27.20 31.84 -9.64
CA VAL A 131 27.41 30.92 -8.51
C VAL A 131 26.47 31.24 -7.36
N ILE A 132 26.29 32.52 -7.02
CA ILE A 132 25.32 32.95 -5.99
C ILE A 132 23.90 32.54 -6.40
N ALA A 133 23.49 32.76 -7.65
CA ALA A 133 22.18 32.34 -8.14
C ALA A 133 21.99 30.80 -8.08
N ALA A 134 23.03 30.03 -8.39
CA ALA A 134 23.00 28.58 -8.26
C ALA A 134 22.85 28.12 -6.80
N ILE A 135 23.55 28.78 -5.86
CA ILE A 135 23.42 28.52 -4.42
C ILE A 135 22.00 28.85 -3.95
N CYS A 136 21.47 30.04 -4.25
CA CYS A 136 20.10 30.41 -3.87
C CYS A 136 19.08 29.40 -4.41
N LYS A 137 19.22 28.98 -5.67
CA LYS A 137 18.32 27.99 -6.28
C LYS A 137 18.46 26.60 -5.66
N ALA A 138 19.67 26.21 -5.25
CA ALA A 138 19.88 24.95 -4.53
C ALA A 138 19.21 24.98 -3.15
N VAL A 139 19.32 26.09 -2.41
CA VAL A 139 18.65 26.29 -1.11
C VAL A 139 17.12 26.31 -1.26
N GLU A 140 16.59 27.06 -2.22
CA GLU A 140 15.14 27.03 -2.51
C GLU A 140 14.67 25.62 -2.90
N GLY A 141 15.49 24.91 -3.68
CA GLY A 141 15.24 23.52 -4.05
C GLY A 141 15.20 22.58 -2.85
N SER A 142 16.14 22.69 -1.91
CA SER A 142 16.14 21.85 -0.70
C SER A 142 14.93 22.13 0.19
N MET A 143 14.56 23.41 0.37
CA MET A 143 13.38 23.79 1.15
C MET A 143 12.08 23.23 0.54
N ASN A 144 11.95 23.24 -0.79
CA ASN A 144 10.79 22.67 -1.46
C ASN A 144 10.70 21.15 -1.33
N ILE A 145 11.85 20.47 -1.38
CA ILE A 145 11.92 19.02 -1.15
C ILE A 145 11.53 18.69 0.29
N GLU A 146 12.00 19.48 1.26
CA GLU A 146 11.66 19.33 2.67
C GLU A 146 10.16 19.58 2.93
N ALA A 147 9.58 20.63 2.34
CA ALA A 147 8.14 20.89 2.41
C ALA A 147 7.31 19.73 1.82
N THR A 148 7.78 19.13 0.73
CA THR A 148 7.13 17.93 0.15
C THR A 148 7.19 16.75 1.12
N ALA A 149 8.33 16.52 1.76
CA ALA A 149 8.48 15.48 2.77
C ALA A 149 7.59 15.71 4.02
N LEU A 150 7.43 16.97 4.43
CA LEU A 150 6.53 17.35 5.53
C LEU A 150 5.06 17.10 5.17
N GLY A 151 4.63 17.45 3.95
CA GLY A 151 3.26 17.17 3.49
C GLY A 151 2.96 15.67 3.43
N ILE A 152 3.94 14.83 3.10
CA ILE A 152 3.80 13.37 3.19
C ILE A 152 3.67 12.92 4.65
N SER A 153 4.37 13.56 5.59
CA SER A 153 4.21 13.24 7.01
C SER A 153 2.82 13.57 7.53
N GLU A 154 2.20 14.66 7.07
CA GLU A 154 0.82 15.02 7.43
C GLU A 154 -0.15 13.97 6.88
N LEU A 155 0.01 13.57 5.61
CA LEU A 155 -0.78 12.51 4.99
C LEU A 155 -0.68 11.14 5.69
N LEU A 156 0.50 10.79 6.23
CA LEU A 156 0.70 9.55 6.99
C LEU A 156 0.14 9.62 8.42
N ASN A 157 0.02 10.83 9.00
CA ASN A 157 -0.44 11.03 10.37
C ASN A 157 -1.96 11.26 10.48
N ASP A 158 -2.63 11.63 9.38
CA ASP A 158 -4.07 11.90 9.32
C ASP A 158 -4.95 10.65 9.04
N ASN A 159 -4.33 9.48 8.82
CA ASN A 159 -5.00 8.17 8.73
C ASN A 159 -4.96 7.43 10.07
#